data_AF-A0A967WE64-F1
#
_entry.id   AF-A0A967WE64-F1
#
_cell.length_a   1.000
_cell.length_b   1.000
_cell.length_c   1.000
_cell.angle_alpha   90.00
_cell.angle_beta   90.00
_cell.angle_gamma   90.00
#
_symmetry.space_group_name_H-M   'P 1'
#
loop_
_entity.id
_entity.type
_entity.pdbx_description
1 polymer ?
#
loop_
_entity_poly.entity_id
_entity_poly.type
_entity_poly.pdbx_seq_one_letter_code
_entity_poly.pdbx_strand_id
1 'polypeptide(L)'
;MLDIVPNHMAASSENPWWMDVLENGHSSSYARYFDIDWQPMASPGRLAQETKIILPILGSSLETTLQRKEFGLRFEEGAFFVSYYDNKLPLDPKSYPLLLEDALARLRESPSPEASTLEELAAVISLARELPDRTTADPQQINRRRKQTRQLKERLEDLGQSHPQLYQALEEILQTFSGRKNDRSGIEGLRGLLAGQAYRLAYWQTALEE
;
A
#
# COMPACT_ATOMS: atom_id res chain seq x y z
N MET A 1 -7.37 39.40 -11.84
CA MET A 1 -7.80 38.26 -12.66
C MET A 1 -7.24 37.02 -11.97
N LEU A 2 -8.10 36.10 -11.54
CA LEU A 2 -7.69 34.86 -10.85
C LEU A 2 -7.72 33.75 -11.90
N ASP A 3 -6.59 33.08 -12.10
CA ASP A 3 -6.48 31.95 -13.00
C ASP A 3 -6.91 30.67 -12.26
N ILE A 4 -7.77 29.87 -12.88
CA ILE A 4 -8.33 28.64 -12.30
C ILE A 4 -8.17 27.53 -13.34
N VAL A 5 -7.60 26.39 -12.92
CA VAL A 5 -7.40 25.20 -13.75
C VAL A 5 -8.38 24.11 -13.33
N PRO A 6 -9.58 24.02 -13.91
CA PRO A 6 -10.61 23.06 -13.47
C PRO A 6 -10.41 21.63 -14.00
N ASN A 7 -9.59 21.45 -15.04
CA ASN A 7 -9.56 20.20 -15.81
C ASN A 7 -8.63 19.12 -15.26
N HIS A 8 -7.61 19.47 -14.46
CA HIS A 8 -6.62 18.50 -13.97
C HIS A 8 -6.23 18.79 -12.52
N MET A 9 -6.03 17.72 -11.75
CA MET A 9 -5.41 17.78 -10.43
C MET A 9 -4.03 17.10 -10.50
N ALA A 10 -3.09 17.54 -9.66
CA ALA A 10 -1.77 16.92 -9.60
C ALA A 10 -1.87 15.45 -9.16
N ALA A 11 -1.28 14.55 -9.93
CA ALA A 11 -1.07 13.15 -9.54
C ALA A 11 0.19 13.01 -8.68
N SER A 12 0.26 13.80 -7.59
CA SER A 12 1.39 13.85 -6.66
C SER A 12 0.99 13.34 -5.28
N SER A 13 1.98 13.01 -4.45
CA SER A 13 1.78 12.62 -3.05
C SER A 13 1.18 13.72 -2.18
N GLU A 14 1.24 14.98 -2.63
CA GLU A 14 0.64 16.14 -1.96
C GLU A 14 -0.87 16.24 -2.21
N ASN A 15 -1.41 15.51 -3.19
CA ASN A 15 -2.85 15.45 -3.45
C ASN A 15 -3.49 14.32 -2.62
N PRO A 16 -4.20 14.63 -1.52
CA PRO A 16 -4.79 13.60 -0.66
C PRO A 16 -5.86 12.76 -1.37
N TRP A 17 -6.52 13.30 -2.40
CA TRP A 17 -7.52 12.56 -3.17
C TRP A 17 -6.84 11.51 -4.04
N TRP A 18 -5.69 11.87 -4.64
CA TRP A 18 -4.89 10.95 -5.43
C TRP A 18 -4.32 9.83 -4.55
N MET A 19 -3.81 10.17 -3.37
CA MET A 19 -3.33 9.19 -2.40
C MET A 19 -4.43 8.21 -1.96
N ASP A 20 -5.65 8.70 -1.70
CA ASP A 20 -6.78 7.83 -1.38
C ASP A 20 -7.16 6.91 -2.56
N VAL A 21 -7.07 7.39 -3.80
CA VAL A 21 -7.30 6.57 -5.01
C VAL A 21 -6.21 5.51 -5.19
N LEU A 22 -4.94 5.84 -4.96
CA LEU A 22 -3.86 4.86 -5.03
C LEU A 22 -3.95 3.81 -3.92
N GLU A 23 -4.46 4.17 -2.74
CA GLU A 23 -4.62 3.27 -1.60
C GLU A 23 -5.86 2.35 -1.73
N ASN A 24 -6.98 2.93 -2.20
CA ASN A 24 -8.30 2.28 -2.16
C ASN A 24 -8.87 1.95 -3.54
N GLY A 25 -8.17 2.26 -4.63
CA GLY A 25 -8.58 1.92 -5.99
C GLY A 25 -10.00 2.39 -6.31
N HIS A 26 -10.78 1.51 -6.94
CA HIS A 26 -12.17 1.75 -7.31
C HIS A 26 -13.07 2.08 -6.10
N SER A 27 -12.75 1.53 -4.93
CA SER A 27 -13.47 1.82 -3.68
C SER A 27 -13.09 3.14 -3.02
N SER A 28 -12.20 3.94 -3.61
CA SER A 28 -11.93 5.30 -3.13
C SER A 28 -13.18 6.18 -3.20
N SER A 29 -13.37 7.05 -2.20
CA SER A 29 -14.43 8.07 -2.25
C SER A 29 -14.17 9.11 -3.35
N TYR A 30 -12.93 9.19 -3.84
CA TYR A 30 -12.51 10.12 -4.87
C TYR A 30 -12.32 9.46 -6.24
N ALA A 31 -12.54 8.13 -6.37
CA ALA A 31 -12.34 7.40 -7.63
C ALA A 31 -13.09 8.03 -8.82
N ARG A 32 -14.28 8.59 -8.59
CA ARG A 32 -15.13 9.23 -9.63
C ARG A 32 -14.67 10.62 -10.05
N TYR A 33 -13.70 11.23 -9.36
CA TYR A 33 -13.13 12.53 -9.71
C TYR A 33 -11.95 12.40 -10.70
N PHE A 34 -11.47 11.17 -10.90
CA PHE A 34 -10.43 10.85 -11.88
C PHE A 34 -11.06 10.03 -13.01
N ASP A 35 -10.69 10.33 -14.25
CA ASP A 35 -11.14 9.61 -15.43
C ASP A 35 -10.31 8.31 -15.59
N ILE A 36 -10.59 7.34 -14.73
CA ILE A 36 -9.94 6.02 -14.71
C ILE A 36 -10.99 4.99 -15.15
N ASP A 37 -10.66 4.23 -16.19
CA ASP A 37 -11.47 3.09 -16.59
C ASP A 37 -11.25 1.92 -15.62
N TRP A 38 -12.16 1.75 -14.67
CA TRP A 38 -12.13 0.65 -13.71
C TRP A 38 -12.75 -0.64 -14.24
N GLN A 39 -13.22 -0.68 -15.50
CA GLN A 39 -13.80 -1.90 -16.06
C GLN A 39 -12.69 -2.94 -16.27
N PRO A 40 -12.86 -4.19 -15.78
CA PRO A 40 -11.93 -5.26 -16.08
C PRO A 40 -11.93 -5.45 -17.59
N MET A 41 -10.77 -5.35 -18.24
CA MET A 41 -10.65 -5.75 -19.64
C MET A 41 -10.87 -7.27 -19.73
N ALA A 42 -12.11 -7.69 -19.94
CA ALA A 42 -12.46 -9.07 -20.24
C ALA A 42 -11.96 -9.39 -21.66
N SER A 43 -10.69 -9.74 -21.78
CA SER A 43 -10.20 -10.42 -22.98
C SER A 43 -10.79 -11.83 -23.00
N PRO A 44 -11.37 -12.31 -24.12
CA PRO A 44 -11.85 -13.69 -24.21
C PRO A 44 -10.73 -14.67 -23.84
N GLY A 45 -10.95 -15.48 -22.79
CA GLY A 45 -9.98 -16.47 -22.32
C GLY A 45 -9.04 -16.02 -21.18
N ARG A 46 -9.10 -14.76 -20.71
CA ARG A 46 -8.51 -14.36 -19.42
C ARG A 46 -9.59 -14.19 -18.37
N LEU A 47 -9.35 -14.69 -17.16
CA LEU A 47 -10.11 -14.28 -15.97
C LEU A 47 -10.06 -12.75 -15.88
N ALA A 48 -11.19 -12.11 -15.51
CA ALA A 48 -11.26 -10.67 -15.31
C ALA A 48 -10.13 -10.26 -14.35
N GLN A 49 -9.08 -9.63 -14.89
CA GLN A 49 -8.01 -9.07 -14.08
C GLN A 49 -8.53 -7.77 -13.50
N GLU A 50 -8.21 -7.53 -12.23
CA GLU A 50 -8.45 -6.24 -11.59
C GLU A 50 -7.77 -5.14 -12.40
N THR A 51 -8.51 -4.08 -12.72
CA THR A 51 -7.93 -2.89 -13.34
C THR A 51 -7.06 -2.15 -12.33
N LYS A 52 -5.80 -1.95 -12.68
CA LYS A 52 -4.82 -1.21 -11.89
C LYS A 52 -4.44 0.08 -12.57
N ILE A 53 -4.20 1.11 -11.76
CA ILE A 53 -3.65 2.37 -12.23
C ILE A 53 -2.21 2.16 -12.67
N ILE A 54 -1.90 2.44 -13.92
CA ILE A 54 -0.52 2.38 -14.43
C ILE A 54 0.20 3.67 -14.05
N LEU A 55 1.29 3.56 -13.29
CA LEU A 55 2.15 4.68 -12.91
C LEU A 55 3.48 4.59 -13.68
N PRO A 56 3.65 5.36 -14.77
CA PRO A 56 4.83 5.34 -15.62
C PRO A 56 5.99 6.14 -15.00
N ILE A 57 6.41 5.77 -13.80
CA ILE A 57 7.39 6.53 -13.00
C ILE A 57 8.75 5.87 -12.89
N LEU A 58 8.88 4.59 -13.26
CA LEU A 58 10.14 3.87 -13.11
C LEU A 58 11.12 4.30 -14.19
N GLY A 59 12.39 4.49 -13.84
CA GLY A 59 13.49 4.75 -14.78
C GLY A 59 14.02 3.51 -15.50
N SER A 60 13.55 2.31 -15.12
CA SER A 60 13.86 1.03 -15.78
C SER A 60 12.73 0.02 -15.55
N SER A 61 12.90 -1.22 -16.01
CA SER A 61 11.92 -2.29 -15.71
C SER A 61 11.73 -2.48 -14.20
N LEU A 62 10.55 -2.95 -13.79
CA LEU A 62 10.26 -3.27 -12.39
C LEU A 62 11.29 -4.25 -11.79
N GLU A 63 11.64 -5.30 -12.54
CA GLU A 63 12.62 -6.30 -12.11
C GLU A 63 14.02 -5.71 -11.92
N THR A 64 14.47 -4.87 -12.85
CA THR A 64 15.75 -4.16 -12.70
C THR A 64 15.74 -3.24 -11.48
N THR A 65 14.64 -2.51 -11.27
CA THR A 65 14.47 -1.59 -10.13
C THR A 65 14.50 -2.33 -8.80
N LEU A 66 13.83 -3.49 -8.72
CA LEU A 66 13.84 -4.38 -7.55
C LEU A 66 15.24 -4.93 -7.27
N GLN A 67 15.96 -5.40 -8.29
CA GLN A 67 17.33 -5.92 -8.15
C GLN A 67 18.32 -4.85 -7.69
N ARG A 68 18.13 -3.60 -8.14
CA ARG A 68 18.92 -2.45 -7.71
C ARG A 68 18.54 -1.90 -6.34
N LYS A 69 17.47 -2.42 -5.72
CA LYS A 69 16.99 -2.02 -4.38
C LYS A 69 16.68 -0.52 -4.31
N GLU A 70 16.12 0.02 -5.40
CA GLU A 70 15.77 1.44 -5.51
C GLU A 70 14.46 1.78 -4.77
N PHE A 71 13.70 0.76 -4.35
CA PHE A 71 12.51 0.93 -3.51
C PHE A 71 12.87 0.94 -2.02
N GLY A 72 12.19 1.80 -1.26
CA GLY A 72 12.15 1.74 0.19
C GLY A 72 10.72 1.55 0.69
N LEU A 73 10.54 0.91 1.85
CA LEU A 73 9.28 0.91 2.58
C LEU A 73 9.35 1.81 3.81
N ARG A 74 8.23 2.49 4.11
CA ARG A 74 8.10 3.42 5.24
C ARG A 74 6.81 3.17 5.99
N PHE A 75 6.81 3.47 7.28
CA PHE A 75 5.63 3.46 8.14
C PHE A 75 5.52 4.82 8.84
N GLU A 76 4.43 5.54 8.58
CA GLU A 76 4.19 6.91 9.04
C GLU A 76 2.69 7.07 9.30
N GLU A 77 2.30 7.66 10.44
CA GLU A 77 0.89 7.97 10.79
C GLU A 77 -0.06 6.76 10.61
N GLY A 78 0.35 5.60 11.12
CA GLY A 78 -0.44 4.36 11.04
C GLY A 78 -0.56 3.74 9.64
N ALA A 79 0.11 4.30 8.64
CA ALA A 79 0.05 3.86 7.24
C ALA A 79 1.42 3.43 6.71
N PHE A 80 1.40 2.48 5.77
CA PHE A 80 2.61 2.04 5.07
C PHE A 80 2.70 2.63 3.67
N PHE A 81 3.93 2.94 3.25
CA PHE A 81 4.21 3.53 1.95
C PHE A 81 5.39 2.83 1.26
N VAL A 82 5.31 2.73 -0.06
CA VAL A 82 6.45 2.50 -0.94
C VAL A 82 7.04 3.84 -1.33
N SER A 83 8.35 3.96 -1.23
CA SER A 83 9.12 5.10 -1.71
C SER A 83 9.97 4.69 -2.92
N TYR A 84 9.95 5.53 -3.95
CA TYR A 84 10.79 5.40 -5.14
C TYR A 84 11.32 6.78 -5.52
N TYR A 85 12.58 7.06 -5.17
CA TYR A 85 13.13 8.42 -5.16
C TYR A 85 12.19 9.37 -4.41
N ASP A 86 11.72 10.44 -5.06
CA ASP A 86 10.81 11.43 -4.47
C ASP A 86 9.35 10.98 -4.43
N ASN A 87 9.01 9.84 -5.05
CA ASN A 87 7.64 9.34 -5.05
C ASN A 87 7.32 8.63 -3.74
N LYS A 88 6.18 8.97 -3.14
CA LYS A 88 5.58 8.29 -1.99
C LYS A 88 4.24 7.72 -2.42
N LEU A 89 4.10 6.39 -2.33
CA LEU A 89 2.93 5.64 -2.79
C LEU A 89 2.32 4.86 -1.63
N PRO A 90 1.02 4.99 -1.35
CA PRO A 90 0.40 4.32 -0.20
C PRO A 90 0.18 2.84 -0.48
N LEU A 91 0.29 2.01 0.55
CA LEU A 91 -0.08 0.61 0.47
C LEU A 91 -1.56 0.42 0.84
N ASP A 92 -2.24 -0.50 0.14
CA ASP A 92 -3.56 -1.00 0.49
C ASP A 92 -3.53 -1.55 1.93
N PRO A 93 -4.36 -1.05 2.85
CA PRO A 93 -4.47 -1.55 4.22
C PRO A 93 -4.75 -3.05 4.32
N LYS A 94 -5.43 -3.65 3.34
CA LYS A 94 -5.68 -5.09 3.26
C LYS A 94 -4.40 -5.90 3.04
N SER A 95 -3.33 -5.26 2.55
CA SER A 95 -2.00 -5.87 2.38
C SER A 95 -1.09 -5.74 3.61
N TYR A 96 -1.46 -4.92 4.62
CA TYR A 96 -0.66 -4.73 5.84
C TYR A 96 -0.34 -6.03 6.61
N PRO A 97 -1.20 -7.07 6.64
CA PRO A 97 -0.86 -8.34 7.28
C PRO A 97 0.47 -8.94 6.83
N LEU A 98 0.86 -8.74 5.56
CA LEU A 98 2.15 -9.21 5.03
C LEU A 98 3.37 -8.62 5.76
N LEU A 99 3.23 -7.42 6.34
CA LEU A 99 4.28 -6.75 7.11
C LEU A 99 4.08 -6.95 8.62
N LEU A 100 2.83 -6.87 9.08
CA LEU A 100 2.50 -6.91 10.50
C LEU A 100 2.62 -8.31 11.12
N GLU A 101 2.42 -9.38 10.35
CA GLU A 101 2.57 -10.75 10.86
C GLU A 101 4.03 -11.07 11.22
N ASP A 102 4.97 -10.63 10.39
CA ASP A 102 6.40 -10.73 10.70
C ASP A 102 6.76 -9.89 11.94
N ALA A 103 6.12 -8.73 12.11
CA ALA A 103 6.33 -7.87 13.28
C ALA A 103 5.82 -8.55 14.55
N LEU A 104 4.63 -9.13 14.46
CA LEU A 104 4.03 -9.89 15.55
C LEU A 104 4.88 -11.11 15.93
N ALA A 105 5.41 -11.84 14.96
CA ALA A 105 6.31 -12.97 15.21
C ALA A 105 7.59 -12.53 15.94
N ARG A 106 8.23 -11.45 15.50
CA ARG A 106 9.42 -10.91 16.18
C ARG A 106 9.15 -10.41 17.59
N LEU A 107 8.02 -9.72 17.79
CA LEU A 107 7.63 -9.26 19.13
C LEU A 107 7.39 -10.42 20.09
N ARG A 108 6.87 -11.57 19.61
CA ARG A 108 6.71 -12.78 20.42
C ARG A 108 8.05 -13.39 20.85
N GLU A 109 9.07 -13.28 20.00
CA GLU A 109 10.42 -13.78 20.26
C GLU A 109 11.30 -12.80 21.05
N SER A 110 10.81 -11.59 21.31
CA SER A 110 11.49 -10.57 22.12
C SER A 110 11.77 -11.07 23.54
N PRO A 111 12.88 -10.65 24.20
CA PRO A 111 13.20 -11.04 25.57
C PRO A 111 12.11 -10.73 26.62
N SER A 112 11.21 -9.79 26.33
CA SER A 112 10.11 -9.42 27.23
C SER A 112 8.87 -9.04 26.42
N PRO A 113 8.09 -10.04 25.96
CA PRO A 113 6.91 -9.81 25.15
C PRO A 113 5.77 -9.24 26.02
N GLU A 114 5.16 -8.15 25.56
CA GLU A 114 4.02 -7.54 26.21
C GLU A 114 2.71 -8.10 25.63
N ALA A 115 1.92 -8.81 26.45
CA ALA A 115 0.72 -9.52 25.99
C ALA A 115 -0.33 -8.59 25.37
N SER A 116 -0.59 -7.42 25.98
CA SER A 116 -1.51 -6.40 25.45
C SER A 116 -1.13 -5.93 24.05
N THR A 117 0.16 -5.68 23.81
CA THR A 117 0.69 -5.26 22.50
C THR A 117 0.51 -6.34 21.44
N LEU A 118 0.77 -7.60 21.81
CA LEU A 118 0.60 -8.74 20.91
C LEU A 118 -0.87 -8.97 20.55
N GLU A 119 -1.78 -8.86 21.53
CA GLU A 119 -3.22 -8.99 21.34
C GLU A 119 -3.77 -7.85 20.45
N GLU A 120 -3.35 -6.62 20.71
CA GLU A 120 -3.79 -5.46 19.95
C GLU A 120 -3.28 -5.51 18.50
N LEU A 121 -2.01 -5.85 18.28
CA LEU A 121 -1.47 -6.04 16.94
C LEU A 121 -2.17 -7.19 16.18
N ALA A 122 -2.47 -8.30 16.86
CA ALA A 122 -3.22 -9.40 16.25
C ALA A 122 -4.67 -9.01 15.88
N ALA A 123 -5.31 -8.15 16.69
CA ALA A 123 -6.62 -7.60 16.39
C ALA A 123 -6.59 -6.64 15.20
N VAL A 124 -5.55 -5.81 15.08
CA VAL A 124 -5.31 -4.96 13.90
C VAL A 124 -5.11 -5.80 12.63
N ILE A 125 -4.29 -6.86 12.70
CA ILE A 125 -4.06 -7.79 11.57
C ILE A 125 -5.38 -8.42 11.11
N SER A 126 -6.21 -8.87 12.06
CA SER A 126 -7.53 -9.43 11.77
C SER A 126 -8.45 -8.42 11.08
N LEU A 127 -8.50 -7.18 11.60
CA LEU A 127 -9.26 -6.08 11.01
C LEU A 127 -8.83 -5.79 9.57
N ALA A 128 -7.53 -5.81 9.30
CA ALA A 128 -6.96 -5.60 7.96
C ALA A 128 -7.40 -6.67 6.96
N ARG A 129 -7.36 -7.94 7.37
CA ARG A 129 -7.77 -9.09 6.53
C ARG A 129 -9.27 -9.04 6.18
N GLU A 130 -10.09 -8.55 7.11
CA GLU A 130 -11.54 -8.44 6.94
C GLU A 130 -12.01 -7.23 6.13
N LEU A 131 -11.08 -6.35 5.69
CA LEU A 131 -11.45 -5.21 4.87
C LEU A 131 -12.14 -5.67 3.58
N PRO A 132 -13.26 -5.04 3.18
CA PRO A 132 -13.82 -5.25 1.85
C PRO A 132 -12.79 -5.00 0.76
N ASP A 133 -12.87 -5.72 -0.35
CA ASP A 133 -11.94 -5.55 -1.47
C ASP A 133 -12.02 -4.15 -2.06
N ARG A 134 -10.86 -3.57 -2.41
CA ARG A 134 -10.75 -2.26 -3.06
C ARG A 134 -11.37 -2.17 -4.46
N THR A 135 -11.77 -3.31 -5.02
CA THR A 135 -12.44 -3.42 -6.32
C THR A 135 -13.95 -3.33 -6.21
N THR A 136 -14.51 -3.42 -4.99
CA THR A 136 -15.96 -3.42 -4.81
C THR A 136 -16.57 -2.11 -5.26
N ALA A 137 -17.68 -2.22 -5.98
CA ALA A 137 -18.52 -1.11 -6.41
C ALA A 137 -19.72 -0.88 -5.47
N ASP A 138 -19.93 -1.75 -4.48
CA ASP A 138 -21.04 -1.65 -3.54
C ASP A 138 -20.82 -0.47 -2.56
N PRO A 139 -21.69 0.56 -2.56
CA PRO A 139 -21.57 1.70 -1.66
C PRO A 139 -21.49 1.35 -0.17
N GLN A 140 -22.17 0.28 0.27
CA GLN A 140 -22.13 -0.15 1.67
C GLN A 140 -20.76 -0.71 2.04
N GLN A 141 -20.19 -1.55 1.17
CA GLN A 141 -18.86 -2.11 1.35
C GLN A 141 -17.77 -1.03 1.25
N ILE A 142 -17.91 -0.07 0.33
CA ILE A 142 -17.03 1.10 0.23
C ILE A 142 -17.03 1.90 1.55
N ASN A 143 -18.21 2.20 2.10
CA ASN A 143 -18.31 2.93 3.36
C ASN A 143 -17.71 2.14 4.53
N ARG A 144 -17.95 0.82 4.58
CA ARG A 144 -17.37 -0.08 5.57
C ARG A 144 -15.85 -0.09 5.50
N ARG A 145 -15.28 -0.28 4.30
CA ARG A 145 -13.83 -0.26 4.06
C ARG A 145 -13.23 1.05 4.55
N ARG A 146 -13.80 2.20 4.16
CA ARG A 146 -13.31 3.52 4.60
C ARG A 146 -13.28 3.67 6.11
N LYS A 147 -14.34 3.25 6.81
CA LYS A 147 -14.42 3.32 8.28
C LYS A 147 -13.39 2.40 8.94
N GLN A 148 -13.29 1.16 8.48
CA GLN A 148 -12.36 0.18 9.04
C GLN A 148 -10.89 0.55 8.77
N THR A 149 -10.57 1.06 7.57
CA THR A 149 -9.23 1.59 7.25
C THR A 149 -8.83 2.71 8.20
N ARG A 150 -9.73 3.66 8.48
CA ARG A 150 -9.46 4.74 9.44
C ARG A 150 -9.17 4.18 10.83
N GLN A 151 -10.07 3.33 11.33
CA GLN A 151 -9.91 2.70 12.65
C GLN A 151 -8.61 1.90 12.74
N LEU A 152 -8.25 1.18 11.70
CA LEU A 152 -7.01 0.40 11.62
C LEU A 152 -5.78 1.30 11.73
N LYS A 153 -5.74 2.41 10.99
CA LYS A 153 -4.60 3.34 11.01
C LYS A 153 -4.46 4.04 12.36
N GLU A 154 -5.57 4.53 12.93
CA GLU A 154 -5.60 5.14 14.27
C GLU A 154 -5.03 4.15 15.32
N ARG A 155 -5.51 2.89 15.33
CA ARG A 155 -5.00 1.87 16.26
C ARG A 155 -3.52 1.55 16.05
N LEU A 156 -3.06 1.47 14.80
CA LEU A 156 -1.64 1.24 14.50
C LEU A 156 -0.75 2.40 14.95
N GLU A 157 -1.21 3.63 14.76
CA GLU A 157 -0.50 4.82 15.19
C GLU A 157 -0.41 4.87 16.73
N ASP A 158 -1.54 4.70 17.43
CA ASP A 158 -1.61 4.66 18.89
C ASP A 158 -0.71 3.56 19.47
N LEU A 159 -0.73 2.37 18.85
CA LEU A 159 0.09 1.23 19.26
C LEU A 159 1.59 1.52 19.03
N GLY A 160 1.93 2.12 17.90
CA GLY A 160 3.29 2.56 17.61
C GLY A 160 3.79 3.57 18.65
N GLN A 161 3.01 4.61 18.93
CA GLN A 161 3.37 5.66 19.89
C GLN A 161 3.53 5.14 21.31
N SER A 162 2.68 4.18 21.70
CA SER A 162 2.68 3.60 23.05
C SER A 162 3.79 2.55 23.25
N HIS A 163 4.24 1.89 22.19
CA HIS A 163 5.20 0.78 22.27
C HIS A 163 6.35 0.93 21.25
N PRO A 164 7.47 1.57 21.63
CA PRO A 164 8.63 1.76 20.75
C PRO A 164 9.22 0.48 20.15
N GLN A 165 9.04 -0.66 20.83
CA GLN A 165 9.47 -1.98 20.33
C GLN A 165 8.76 -2.37 19.03
N LEU A 166 7.49 -1.97 18.85
CA LEU A 166 6.78 -2.20 17.59
C LEU A 166 7.42 -1.40 16.45
N TYR A 167 7.72 -0.12 16.66
CA TYR A 167 8.40 0.70 15.66
C TYR A 167 9.75 0.10 15.26
N GLN A 168 10.55 -0.35 16.22
CA GLN A 168 11.83 -1.01 15.94
C GLN A 168 11.64 -2.30 15.12
N ALA A 169 10.69 -3.16 15.53
CA ALA A 169 10.39 -4.39 14.80
C ALA A 169 9.94 -4.10 13.36
N LEU A 170 9.06 -3.11 13.17
CA LEU A 170 8.60 -2.67 11.85
C LEU A 170 9.75 -2.12 11.01
N GLU A 171 10.58 -1.23 11.54
CA GLU A 171 11.71 -0.67 10.81
C GLU A 171 12.66 -1.76 10.28
N GLU A 172 12.97 -2.76 11.12
CA GLU A 172 13.79 -3.89 10.71
C GLU A 172 13.14 -4.74 9.61
N ILE A 173 11.81 -4.92 9.62
CA ILE A 173 11.06 -5.64 8.58
C ILE A 173 11.09 -4.85 7.27
N LEU A 174 10.80 -3.56 7.34
CA LEU A 174 10.78 -2.67 6.17
C LEU A 174 12.15 -2.63 5.50
N GLN A 175 13.25 -2.67 6.27
CA GLN A 175 14.60 -2.79 5.74
C GLN A 175 14.87 -4.14 5.04
N THR A 176 14.33 -5.25 5.55
CA THR A 176 14.42 -6.56 4.90
C THR A 176 13.67 -6.56 3.56
N PHE A 177 12.42 -6.11 3.55
CA PHE A 177 11.60 -6.03 2.33
C PHE A 177 12.19 -5.08 1.27
N SER A 178 12.83 -3.98 1.69
CA SER A 178 13.54 -3.07 0.77
C SER A 178 14.79 -3.70 0.14
N GLY A 179 15.11 -4.97 0.44
CA GLY A 179 16.25 -5.70 -0.11
C GLY A 179 17.61 -5.26 0.46
N ARG A 180 17.64 -4.34 1.43
CA ARG A 180 18.89 -3.77 1.96
C ARG A 180 19.82 -4.81 2.57
N LYS A 181 19.29 -5.93 3.09
CA LYS A 181 20.08 -7.05 3.65
C LYS A 181 20.60 -8.10 2.64
N ASN A 182 20.56 -7.82 1.34
CA ASN A 182 20.99 -8.76 0.29
C ASN A 182 20.23 -10.09 0.33
N ASP A 183 18.94 -9.99 0.63
CA ASP A 183 18.05 -11.11 0.83
C ASP A 183 17.11 -11.27 -0.37
N ARG A 184 17.18 -12.45 -1.03
CA ARG A 184 16.28 -12.79 -2.15
C ARG A 184 14.82 -12.90 -1.68
N SER A 185 14.60 -13.30 -0.43
CA SER A 185 13.25 -13.39 0.15
C SER A 185 12.60 -12.01 0.26
N GLY A 186 13.37 -10.99 0.67
CA GLY A 186 12.90 -9.61 0.72
C GLY A 186 12.46 -9.05 -0.63
N ILE A 187 13.20 -9.35 -1.71
CA ILE A 187 12.84 -8.92 -3.07
C ILE A 187 11.53 -9.58 -3.54
N GLU A 188 11.37 -10.89 -3.31
CA GLU A 188 10.13 -11.60 -3.65
C GLU A 188 8.95 -11.07 -2.84
N GLY A 189 9.15 -10.85 -1.54
CA GLY A 189 8.14 -10.26 -0.65
C GLY A 189 7.71 -8.88 -1.13
N LEU A 190 8.65 -8.01 -1.51
CA LEU A 190 8.34 -6.69 -2.08
C LEU A 190 7.63 -6.79 -3.44
N ARG A 191 8.02 -7.74 -4.30
CA ARG A 191 7.30 -7.98 -5.57
C ARG A 191 5.85 -8.38 -5.31
N GLY A 192 5.62 -9.33 -4.40
CA GLY A 192 4.28 -9.76 -3.99
C GLY A 192 3.47 -8.60 -3.41
N LEU A 193 4.10 -7.78 -2.56
CA LEU A 193 3.48 -6.59 -1.97
C LEU A 193 3.05 -5.59 -3.06
N LEU A 194 3.95 -5.24 -4.00
CA LEU A 194 3.63 -4.35 -5.12
C LEU A 194 2.55 -4.92 -6.05
N ALA A 195 2.58 -6.23 -6.30
CA ALA A 195 1.54 -6.93 -7.05
C ALA A 195 0.17 -6.93 -6.33
N GLY A 196 0.14 -6.63 -5.04
CA GLY A 196 -1.09 -6.52 -4.25
C GLY A 196 -1.73 -5.12 -4.27
N GLN A 197 -1.17 -4.12 -4.95
CA GLN A 197 -1.64 -2.73 -4.87
C GLN A 197 -2.64 -2.36 -5.98
N ALA A 198 -3.40 -1.27 -5.77
CA ALA A 198 -4.33 -0.71 -6.76
C ALA A 198 -3.63 -0.09 -7.98
N TYR A 199 -2.30 0.05 -7.91
CA TYR A 199 -1.46 0.57 -8.98
C TYR A 199 -0.40 -0.46 -9.41
N ARG A 200 0.10 -0.26 -10.63
CA ARG A 200 1.25 -0.97 -11.21
C ARG A 200 2.30 0.05 -11.58
N LEU A 201 3.53 -0.18 -11.15
CA LEU A 201 4.67 0.66 -11.52
C LEU A 201 5.21 0.19 -12.87
N ALA A 202 5.30 1.11 -13.83
CA ALA A 202 5.74 0.83 -15.18
C ALA A 202 6.94 1.68 -15.57
N TYR A 203 7.73 1.17 -16.51
CA TYR A 203 8.84 1.90 -17.11
C TYR A 203 8.27 3.02 -17.99
N TRP A 204 8.68 4.27 -17.74
CA TRP A 204 8.07 5.43 -18.37
C TRP A 204 8.12 5.42 -19.90
N GLN A 205 9.15 4.80 -20.49
CA GLN A 205 9.28 4.73 -21.96
C GLN A 205 8.35 3.71 -22.62
N THR A 206 7.94 2.66 -21.90
CA THR A 206 7.13 1.58 -22.48
C THR A 206 5.68 1.60 -22.00
N ALA A 207 5.35 2.46 -21.04
CA ALA A 207 4.03 2.49 -20.43
C ALA A 207 2.89 3.00 -21.34
N LEU A 208 3.23 3.63 -22.47
CA LEU A 208 2.25 4.03 -23.49
C LEU A 208 1.98 2.92 -24.52
N GLU A 209 2.76 1.84 -24.50
CA GLU A 209 2.68 0.72 -25.45
C GLU A 209 2.04 -0.54 -24.83
N GLU A 210 1.64 -0.50 -23.55
CA GLU A 210 1.03 -1.60 -22.78
C GLU A 210 -0.42 -1.32 -22.37
#